data_AF-A0AAN7P4Z1-F1
#
_entry.id   AF-A0AAN7P4Z1-F1
#
_cell.length_a   1.000
_cell.length_b   1.000
_cell.length_c   1.000
_cell.angle_alpha   90.00
_cell.angle_beta   90.00
_cell.angle_gamma   90.00
#
_symmetry.space_group_name_H-M   'P 1'
#
loop_
_entity.id
_entity.type
_entity.pdbx_description
1 polymer ?
#
loop_
_entity_poly.entity_id
_entity_poly.type
_entity_poly.pdbx_seq_one_letter_code
_entity_poly.pdbx_strand_id
1 'polypeptide(L)'
;MDDDKTLWDGSTSDPPLRRPLPKNDTNTNSTLQETRGVDVSNSFKEDILAKSCLSVNAREWFPPNYNKNNVFNANVEHKSANDRLLKYKMPSNAQTVEKTNVDTFSRDEDNLEQRKSLEQLEDIMSNLIVDPGHFDNLLGLFIEILDPYYTDISFITYIAESIVGKALNESNFRYSAARLCNIIQDQCPLFRTALCLLCQKKVEAENDCNLSLLLAELYVQLSYDNIYGSLVIESLESTLLCGDGNSIKAVCQVLKLTGASLEARNKEAINAIFMKLIAVKESQILSIKNLIDSVLNLRSSNWGQIENNINVTNNRYQNQESQVFHDGPIFYGPDGHELSEEECQFLNENCSSQSEILSDCYDDYASELDPEMDEEMQAAYDQFLRLGK
;
A
#
# COMPACT_ATOMS: atom_id res chain seq x y z
N MET A 1 60.63 11.62 33.55
CA MET A 1 59.70 11.32 34.67
C MET A 1 58.33 11.26 34.04
N ASP A 2 58.07 10.31 33.13
CA ASP A 2 58.15 8.86 33.28
C ASP A 2 57.41 8.41 34.54
N ASP A 3 56.16 7.97 34.36
CA ASP A 3 55.79 6.67 34.90
C ASP A 3 54.77 5.97 33.98
N ASP A 4 55.24 4.80 33.59
CA ASP A 4 54.74 3.83 32.66
C ASP A 4 53.76 2.87 33.37
N LYS A 5 52.76 2.34 32.66
CA LYS A 5 52.15 1.03 32.94
C LYS A 5 51.19 0.64 31.82
N THR A 6 51.81 0.16 30.76
CA THR A 6 51.28 -0.83 29.82
C THR A 6 50.87 -2.12 30.54
N LEU A 7 49.65 -2.59 30.30
CA LEU A 7 49.28 -3.98 30.52
C LEU A 7 48.34 -4.34 29.38
N TRP A 8 48.82 -5.15 28.43
CA TRP A 8 48.13 -6.00 27.45
C TRP A 8 49.11 -6.19 26.28
N ASP A 9 50.07 -7.10 26.47
CA ASP A 9 50.76 -7.76 25.36
C ASP A 9 50.66 -9.26 25.58
N GLY A 10 50.47 -10.00 24.49
CA GLY A 10 50.29 -11.45 24.53
C GLY A 10 49.43 -12.03 23.41
N SER A 11 49.80 -11.75 22.16
CA SER A 11 49.92 -12.72 21.08
C SER A 11 49.06 -14.01 21.11
N THR A 12 48.03 -14.08 20.27
CA THR A 12 47.63 -15.34 19.61
C THR A 12 47.19 -15.07 18.18
N SER A 13 47.96 -15.61 17.24
CA SER A 13 47.69 -15.67 15.81
C SER A 13 46.50 -16.62 15.55
N ASP A 14 45.34 -16.07 15.19
CA ASP A 14 44.23 -16.90 14.72
C ASP A 14 44.50 -17.41 13.29
N PRO A 15 44.37 -18.72 13.03
CA PRO A 15 44.56 -19.30 11.70
C PRO A 15 43.32 -19.05 10.80
N PRO A 16 43.50 -18.89 9.48
CA PRO A 16 42.40 -18.65 8.56
C PRO A 16 41.49 -19.88 8.44
N LEU A 17 40.18 -19.65 8.54
CA LEU A 17 39.11 -20.64 8.37
C LEU A 17 39.18 -21.26 6.96
N ARG A 18 39.54 -22.54 6.89
CA ARG A 18 39.59 -23.35 5.66
C ARG A 18 38.17 -23.70 5.20
N ARG A 19 37.87 -23.42 3.93
CA ARG A 19 36.72 -23.98 3.18
C ARG A 19 36.94 -25.49 2.96
N PRO A 20 35.93 -26.37 3.11
CA PRO A 20 36.10 -27.79 2.85
C PRO A 20 36.28 -28.07 1.36
N LEU A 21 37.31 -28.85 1.00
CA LEU A 21 37.43 -29.48 -0.32
C LEU A 21 36.47 -30.67 -0.44
N PRO A 22 35.92 -30.95 -1.64
CA PRO A 22 35.11 -32.12 -1.90
C PRO A 22 35.97 -33.39 -1.89
N LYS A 23 35.51 -34.43 -1.20
CA LYS A 23 36.12 -35.76 -1.24
C LYS A 23 35.71 -36.47 -2.53
N ASN A 24 36.71 -36.83 -3.32
CA ASN A 24 36.63 -37.86 -4.35
C ASN A 24 36.42 -39.22 -3.69
N ASP A 25 35.35 -39.93 -4.06
CA ASP A 25 35.33 -41.38 -4.05
C ASP A 25 34.95 -41.86 -5.46
N THR A 26 35.87 -42.63 -6.03
CA THR A 26 35.83 -43.26 -7.35
C THR A 26 34.94 -44.50 -7.40
N ASN A 27 34.40 -44.74 -8.60
CA ASN A 27 33.89 -45.98 -9.21
C ASN A 27 32.39 -46.24 -9.14
N THR A 28 31.71 -46.02 -10.28
CA THR A 28 31.34 -47.11 -11.21
C THR A 28 30.96 -46.55 -12.59
N ASN A 29 31.49 -47.20 -13.63
CA ASN A 29 31.27 -46.95 -15.06
C ASN A 29 29.80 -47.09 -15.49
N SER A 30 29.34 -46.25 -16.42
CA SER A 30 28.77 -46.69 -17.71
C SER A 30 28.49 -45.54 -18.67
N THR A 31 29.01 -45.69 -19.88
CA THR A 31 28.87 -44.89 -21.09
C THR A 31 27.48 -45.07 -21.73
N LEU A 32 26.86 -44.01 -22.26
CA LEU A 32 26.38 -43.87 -23.67
C LEU A 32 25.20 -42.87 -23.83
N GLN A 33 25.46 -41.92 -24.73
CA GLN A 33 24.60 -41.38 -25.81
C GLN A 33 23.28 -40.62 -25.54
N GLU A 34 23.28 -39.42 -26.14
CA GLU A 34 22.17 -38.62 -26.68
C GLU A 34 20.84 -39.35 -26.91
N THR A 35 19.73 -38.73 -26.51
CA THR A 35 18.59 -38.45 -27.40
C THR A 35 17.66 -37.38 -26.80
N ARG A 36 16.95 -36.73 -27.72
CA ARG A 36 16.03 -35.60 -27.57
C ARG A 36 14.80 -35.87 -26.68
N GLY A 37 14.36 -34.82 -26.00
CA GLY A 37 12.95 -34.42 -25.89
C GLY A 37 12.13 -35.03 -24.73
N VAL A 38 11.23 -34.18 -24.22
CA VAL A 38 10.02 -34.45 -23.39
C VAL A 38 10.14 -34.15 -21.88
N ASP A 39 9.11 -33.45 -21.43
CA ASP A 39 8.77 -32.91 -20.11
C ASP A 39 8.99 -33.84 -18.90
N VAL A 40 9.67 -33.36 -17.86
CA VAL A 40 9.70 -34.00 -16.52
C VAL A 40 9.84 -32.96 -15.40
N SER A 41 8.74 -32.42 -14.90
CA SER A 41 8.71 -31.59 -13.67
C SER A 41 7.93 -32.22 -12.51
N ASN A 42 7.58 -33.52 -12.59
CA ASN A 42 6.95 -34.28 -11.50
C ASN A 42 7.80 -35.43 -10.93
N SER A 43 8.98 -35.74 -11.49
CA SER A 43 9.82 -36.86 -11.00
C SER A 43 10.79 -36.49 -9.87
N PHE A 44 11.03 -35.19 -9.59
CA PHE A 44 12.03 -34.77 -8.61
C PHE A 44 11.57 -34.82 -7.15
N LYS A 45 10.25 -34.89 -6.89
CA LYS A 45 9.71 -34.93 -5.51
C LYS A 45 9.69 -36.34 -4.91
N GLU A 46 9.53 -37.38 -5.72
CA GLU A 46 9.46 -38.76 -5.23
C GLU A 46 10.83 -39.33 -4.81
N ASP A 47 11.92 -38.90 -5.47
CA ASP A 47 13.28 -39.34 -5.13
C ASP A 47 13.83 -38.75 -3.82
N ILE A 48 13.30 -37.60 -3.37
CA ILE A 48 13.67 -36.99 -2.08
C ILE A 48 12.96 -37.72 -0.93
N LEU A 49 11.71 -38.15 -1.13
CA LEU A 49 10.94 -38.90 -0.14
C LEU A 49 11.45 -40.34 0.03
N ALA A 50 11.92 -40.98 -1.04
CA ALA A 50 12.41 -42.36 -1.00
C ALA A 50 13.80 -42.53 -0.34
N LYS A 51 14.53 -41.45 -0.07
CA LYS A 51 15.89 -41.49 0.53
C LYS A 51 15.98 -40.82 1.92
N SER A 52 14.86 -40.37 2.48
CA SER A 52 14.84 -39.76 3.81
C SER A 52 14.84 -40.83 4.91
N CYS A 53 15.98 -41.01 5.59
CA CYS A 53 16.09 -41.83 6.80
C CYS A 53 15.78 -41.05 8.09
N LEU A 54 15.05 -39.93 7.99
CA LEU A 54 14.68 -39.13 9.15
C LEU A 54 13.52 -39.78 9.89
N SER A 55 13.83 -40.35 11.07
CA SER A 55 12.84 -40.91 11.96
C SER A 55 12.12 -39.81 12.74
N VAL A 56 10.78 -39.87 12.77
CA VAL A 56 9.94 -39.05 13.68
C VAL A 56 10.28 -39.27 15.15
N ASN A 57 11.07 -40.31 15.47
CA ASN A 57 11.55 -40.61 16.81
C ASN A 57 13.06 -40.33 17.00
N ALA A 58 13.67 -39.49 16.16
CA ALA A 58 15.09 -39.15 16.32
C ALA A 58 15.34 -38.47 17.68
N ARG A 59 16.42 -38.88 18.35
CA ARG A 59 16.70 -38.54 19.77
C ARG A 59 16.95 -37.04 19.99
N GLU A 60 17.33 -36.33 18.94
CA GLU A 60 17.53 -34.87 18.88
C GLU A 60 16.23 -34.05 18.93
N TRP A 61 15.07 -34.67 18.69
CA TRP A 61 13.76 -34.01 18.80
C TRP A 61 13.20 -34.02 20.22
N PHE A 62 13.91 -34.62 21.18
CA PHE A 62 13.48 -34.73 22.56
C PHE A 62 14.47 -34.00 23.49
N PRO A 63 13.98 -33.16 24.43
CA PRO A 63 14.83 -32.51 25.43
C PRO A 63 15.60 -33.54 26.28
N PRO A 64 16.76 -33.17 26.87
CA PRO A 64 17.65 -34.11 27.59
C PRO A 64 17.01 -34.89 28.75
N ASN A 65 15.84 -34.46 29.25
CA ASN A 65 15.10 -35.07 30.36
C ASN A 65 13.77 -35.73 29.95
N TYR A 66 13.54 -35.99 28.66
CA TYR A 66 12.32 -36.64 28.19
C TYR A 66 12.34 -38.15 28.47
N ASN A 67 11.57 -38.59 29.47
CA ASN A 67 11.45 -40.01 29.83
C ASN A 67 10.16 -40.63 29.26
N LYS A 68 10.30 -41.45 28.22
CA LYS A 68 9.18 -42.11 27.51
C LYS A 68 8.38 -43.11 28.37
N ASN A 69 8.88 -43.49 29.54
CA ASN A 69 8.26 -44.50 30.41
C ASN A 69 7.30 -43.94 31.47
N ASN A 70 7.04 -42.64 31.50
CA ASN A 70 6.15 -42.03 32.51
C ASN A 70 4.73 -41.68 32.01
N VAL A 71 4.32 -42.17 30.83
CA VAL A 71 3.00 -41.85 30.23
C VAL A 71 1.98 -42.99 30.36
N PHE A 72 2.34 -44.15 30.93
CA PHE A 72 1.42 -45.28 31.05
C PHE A 72 0.53 -45.30 32.31
N ASN A 73 0.52 -44.23 33.12
CA ASN A 73 -0.42 -44.08 34.23
C ASN A 73 -0.98 -42.65 34.33
N ALA A 74 -1.76 -42.25 33.33
CA ALA A 74 -2.77 -41.21 33.49
C ALA A 74 -3.91 -41.52 32.52
N ASN A 75 -5.04 -41.99 33.04
CA ASN A 75 -6.30 -42.06 32.30
C ASN A 75 -6.66 -40.64 31.82
N VAL A 76 -6.48 -40.38 30.53
CA VAL A 76 -7.06 -39.22 29.84
C VAL A 76 -7.74 -39.75 28.59
N GLU A 77 -9.07 -39.68 28.58
CA GLU A 77 -9.91 -40.03 27.43
C GLU A 77 -9.50 -39.20 26.21
N HIS A 78 -9.07 -39.86 25.14
CA HIS A 78 -8.86 -39.25 23.83
C HIS A 78 -10.22 -38.89 23.21
N LYS A 79 -10.63 -37.61 23.29
CA LYS A 79 -11.71 -37.06 22.45
C LYS A 79 -11.16 -36.72 21.07
N SER A 80 -11.84 -37.24 20.05
CA SER A 80 -11.55 -37.01 18.63
C SER A 80 -11.62 -35.51 18.27
N ALA A 81 -10.81 -35.09 17.29
CA ALA A 81 -10.72 -33.70 16.83
C ALA A 81 -12.06 -33.08 16.38
N ASN A 82 -13.08 -33.91 16.10
CA ASN A 82 -14.43 -33.47 15.75
C ASN A 82 -15.22 -32.87 16.94
N ASP A 83 -14.87 -33.19 18.19
CA ASP A 83 -15.56 -32.64 19.37
C ASP A 83 -15.17 -31.18 19.69
N ARG A 84 -14.06 -30.68 19.13
CA ARG A 84 -13.59 -29.30 19.36
C ARG A 84 -14.35 -28.26 18.51
N LEU A 85 -15.05 -28.69 17.47
CA LEU A 85 -15.75 -27.81 16.52
C LEU A 85 -17.21 -27.48 16.90
N LEU A 86 -17.76 -28.12 17.94
CA LEU A 86 -19.14 -27.87 18.39
C LEU A 86 -19.28 -26.73 19.42
N LYS A 87 -18.19 -26.05 19.79
CA LYS A 87 -18.21 -25.03 20.85
C LYS A 87 -18.68 -23.64 20.39
N TYR A 88 -19.04 -23.44 19.13
CA TYR A 88 -19.45 -22.14 18.55
C TYR A 88 -20.85 -22.12 17.95
N LYS A 89 -21.83 -22.79 18.58
CA LYS A 89 -23.25 -22.60 18.23
C LYS A 89 -24.08 -22.32 19.50
N MET A 90 -24.44 -21.04 19.67
CA MET A 90 -25.30 -20.44 20.74
C MET A 90 -26.79 -20.88 20.61
N PRO A 91 -27.76 -20.53 21.52
CA PRO A 91 -27.71 -19.80 22.82
C PRO A 91 -28.52 -20.44 23.99
N SER A 92 -28.47 -19.77 25.16
CA SER A 92 -29.54 -19.57 26.19
C SER A 92 -29.44 -20.22 27.59
N ASN A 93 -29.35 -19.31 28.57
CA ASN A 93 -29.93 -19.24 29.92
C ASN A 93 -29.47 -20.14 31.12
N ALA A 94 -29.01 -19.38 32.13
CA ALA A 94 -29.37 -19.43 33.57
C ALA A 94 -28.60 -20.30 34.58
N GLN A 95 -27.96 -19.57 35.50
CA GLN A 95 -27.83 -19.74 36.97
C GLN A 95 -26.53 -20.30 37.60
N THR A 96 -25.72 -19.32 38.04
CA THR A 96 -25.19 -19.09 39.40
C THR A 96 -24.28 -20.14 40.05
N VAL A 97 -22.97 -19.83 40.08
CA VAL A 97 -22.09 -20.13 41.21
C VAL A 97 -21.15 -18.94 41.44
N GLU A 98 -21.21 -18.38 42.65
CA GLU A 98 -20.43 -17.23 43.15
C GLU A 98 -18.92 -17.50 43.11
N LYS A 99 -18.18 -16.73 42.28
CA LYS A 99 -16.74 -16.45 42.46
C LYS A 99 -16.40 -15.07 41.90
N THR A 100 -16.00 -14.17 42.81
CA THR A 100 -15.15 -12.97 42.60
C THR A 100 -15.54 -12.00 41.46
N ASN A 101 -16.36 -10.99 41.81
CA ASN A 101 -16.84 -9.88 40.96
C ASN A 101 -15.79 -8.81 40.58
N VAL A 102 -14.50 -9.14 40.48
CA VAL A 102 -13.46 -8.14 40.15
C VAL A 102 -13.04 -8.21 38.67
N ASP A 103 -13.07 -9.40 38.04
CA ASP A 103 -12.65 -9.57 36.64
C ASP A 103 -13.74 -9.26 35.60
N THR A 104 -15.03 -9.32 35.98
CA THR A 104 -16.14 -9.13 35.03
C THR A 104 -16.37 -7.65 34.71
N PHE A 105 -16.23 -6.76 35.70
CA PHE A 105 -16.42 -5.32 35.51
C PHE A 105 -15.30 -4.69 34.66
N SER A 106 -14.04 -5.06 34.90
CA SER A 106 -12.91 -4.54 34.12
C SER A 106 -12.98 -4.93 32.65
N ARG A 107 -13.39 -6.18 32.35
CA ARG A 107 -13.50 -6.64 30.96
C ARG A 107 -14.64 -5.99 30.18
N ASP A 108 -15.72 -5.62 30.86
CA ASP A 108 -16.86 -4.93 30.25
C ASP A 108 -16.58 -3.43 30.06
N GLU A 109 -15.82 -2.79 30.95
CA GLU A 109 -15.32 -1.41 30.78
C GLU A 109 -14.26 -1.30 29.67
N ASP A 110 -13.29 -2.21 29.63
CA ASP A 110 -12.25 -2.24 28.58
C ASP A 110 -12.89 -2.40 27.18
N ASN A 111 -13.94 -3.23 27.07
CA ASN A 111 -14.67 -3.40 25.82
C ASN A 111 -15.48 -2.17 25.42
N LEU A 112 -15.98 -1.41 26.40
CA LEU A 112 -16.73 -0.18 26.16
C LEU A 112 -15.81 0.94 25.66
N GLU A 113 -14.64 1.13 26.28
CA GLU A 113 -13.64 2.12 25.86
C GLU A 113 -13.10 1.81 24.46
N GLN A 114 -12.85 0.53 24.16
CA GLN A 114 -12.45 0.10 22.82
C GLN A 114 -13.51 0.42 21.76
N ARG A 115 -14.80 0.26 22.07
CA ARG A 115 -15.89 0.62 21.15
C ARG A 115 -15.99 2.12 20.91
N LYS A 116 -15.85 2.94 21.96
CA LYS A 116 -15.84 4.40 21.81
C LYS A 116 -14.68 4.85 20.94
N SER A 117 -13.49 4.27 21.14
CA SER A 117 -12.32 4.56 20.31
C SER A 117 -12.56 4.20 18.84
N LEU A 118 -13.21 3.07 18.56
CA LEU A 118 -13.62 2.72 17.19
C LEU A 118 -14.59 3.73 16.61
N GLU A 119 -15.65 4.11 17.35
CA GLU A 119 -16.62 5.11 16.89
C GLU A 119 -15.95 6.44 16.55
N GLN A 120 -15.02 6.91 17.39
CA GLN A 120 -14.27 8.14 17.13
C GLN A 120 -13.36 8.04 15.89
N LEU A 121 -12.66 6.91 15.71
CA LEU A 121 -11.84 6.68 14.51
C LEU A 121 -12.70 6.63 13.24
N GLU A 122 -13.88 6.01 13.32
CA GLU A 122 -14.86 5.97 12.23
C GLU A 122 -15.41 7.34 11.88
N ASP A 123 -15.70 8.18 12.88
CA ASP A 123 -16.13 9.56 12.68
C ASP A 123 -15.04 10.40 12.02
N ILE A 124 -13.78 10.24 12.45
CA ILE A 124 -12.64 10.91 11.82
C ILE A 124 -12.52 10.49 10.35
N MET A 125 -12.56 9.19 10.04
CA MET A 125 -12.52 8.72 8.66
C MET A 125 -13.69 9.26 7.83
N SER A 126 -14.88 9.37 8.43
CA SER A 126 -16.07 9.92 7.77
C SER A 126 -15.91 11.42 7.49
N ASN A 127 -15.32 12.18 8.40
CA ASN A 127 -14.97 13.58 8.16
C ASN A 127 -13.94 13.72 7.05
N LEU A 128 -12.94 12.84 6.98
CA LEU A 128 -11.94 12.86 5.89
C LEU A 128 -12.50 12.45 4.52
N ILE A 129 -13.63 11.73 4.47
CA ILE A 129 -14.36 11.45 3.23
C ILE A 129 -15.03 12.73 2.71
N VAL A 130 -15.67 13.50 3.60
CA VAL A 130 -16.43 14.70 3.25
C VAL A 130 -15.50 15.89 2.99
N ASP A 131 -14.48 16.05 3.84
CA ASP A 131 -13.55 17.16 3.81
C ASP A 131 -12.10 16.68 3.97
N PRO A 132 -11.43 16.32 2.86
CA PRO A 132 -10.04 15.87 2.88
C PRO A 132 -9.06 17.00 3.27
N GLY A 133 -9.47 18.26 3.23
CA GLY A 133 -8.63 19.41 3.60
C GLY A 133 -8.29 19.44 5.10
N HIS A 134 -9.10 18.78 5.93
CA HIS A 134 -8.90 18.71 7.38
C HIS A 134 -7.94 17.59 7.82
N PHE A 135 -7.25 16.94 6.88
CA PHE A 135 -6.36 15.81 7.16
C PHE A 135 -5.37 16.11 8.29
N ASP A 136 -4.59 17.17 8.15
CA ASP A 136 -3.51 17.50 9.09
C ASP A 136 -4.04 17.87 10.49
N ASN A 137 -5.27 18.40 10.57
CA ASN A 137 -5.94 18.72 11.84
C ASN A 137 -6.44 17.47 12.57
N LEU A 138 -6.93 16.47 11.83
CA LEU A 138 -7.52 15.25 12.39
C LEU A 138 -6.49 14.14 12.60
N LEU A 139 -5.35 14.20 11.92
CA LEU A 139 -4.31 13.19 11.99
C LEU A 139 -3.81 12.97 13.43
N GLY A 140 -3.52 14.05 14.16
CA GLY A 140 -3.01 13.95 15.53
C GLY A 140 -3.97 13.19 16.45
N LEU A 141 -5.26 13.55 16.39
CA LEU A 141 -6.32 12.89 17.14
C LEU A 141 -6.47 11.42 16.73
N PHE A 142 -6.42 11.12 15.43
CA PHE A 142 -6.52 9.75 14.93
C PHE A 142 -5.40 8.86 15.50
N ILE A 143 -4.16 9.36 15.49
CA ILE A 143 -3.01 8.62 16.01
C ILE A 143 -3.09 8.48 17.53
N GLU A 144 -3.49 9.52 18.25
CA GLU A 144 -3.65 9.48 19.71
C GLU A 144 -4.67 8.42 20.15
N ILE A 145 -5.79 8.28 19.44
CA ILE A 145 -6.80 7.26 19.74
C ILE A 145 -6.29 5.85 19.38
N LEU A 146 -5.48 5.72 18.32
CA LEU A 146 -4.99 4.42 17.85
C LEU A 146 -3.79 3.88 18.65
N ASP A 147 -2.92 4.76 19.16
CA ASP A 147 -1.66 4.42 19.84
C ASP A 147 -1.80 3.38 20.98
N PRO A 148 -2.79 3.48 21.89
CA PRO A 148 -2.97 2.49 22.95
C PRO A 148 -3.21 1.06 22.45
N TYR A 149 -3.65 0.91 21.21
CA TYR A 149 -4.02 -0.38 20.60
C TYR A 149 -2.96 -0.94 19.66
N TYR A 150 -1.77 -0.35 19.56
CA TYR A 150 -0.72 -0.82 18.64
C TYR A 150 -0.29 -2.27 18.86
N THR A 151 -0.47 -2.82 20.06
CA THR A 151 -0.19 -4.23 20.37
C THR A 151 -1.40 -5.17 20.18
N ASP A 152 -2.61 -4.63 20.02
CA ASP A 152 -3.83 -5.41 19.80
C ASP A 152 -3.97 -5.76 18.31
N ILE A 153 -3.60 -6.99 17.97
CA ILE A 153 -3.67 -7.52 16.60
C ILE A 153 -5.10 -7.45 16.06
N SER A 154 -6.12 -7.75 16.87
CA SER A 154 -7.50 -7.78 16.42
C SER A 154 -8.00 -6.37 16.10
N PHE A 155 -7.70 -5.40 16.97
CA PHE A 155 -8.05 -4.01 16.74
C PHE A 155 -7.35 -3.41 15.53
N ILE A 156 -6.03 -3.60 15.42
CA ILE A 156 -5.24 -3.10 14.30
C ILE A 156 -5.66 -3.72 12.96
N THR A 157 -5.98 -5.02 12.95
CA THR A 157 -6.51 -5.67 11.75
C THR A 157 -7.86 -5.08 11.36
N TYR A 158 -8.75 -4.84 12.33
CA TYR A 158 -10.04 -4.19 12.07
C TYR A 158 -9.87 -2.78 11.50
N ILE A 159 -8.97 -1.97 12.06
CA ILE A 159 -8.70 -0.61 11.56
C ILE A 159 -8.13 -0.65 10.14
N ALA A 160 -7.18 -1.54 9.85
CA ALA A 160 -6.67 -1.73 8.49
C ALA A 160 -7.79 -2.13 7.51
N GLU A 161 -8.68 -3.04 7.93
CA GLU A 161 -9.85 -3.44 7.15
C GLU A 161 -10.83 -2.30 6.91
N SER A 162 -11.09 -1.45 7.92
CA SER A 162 -12.00 -0.32 7.80
C SER A 162 -11.43 0.77 6.88
N ILE A 163 -10.16 1.16 7.05
CA ILE A 163 -9.50 2.15 6.20
C ILE A 163 -9.53 1.70 4.73
N VAL A 164 -9.11 0.45 4.47
CA VAL A 164 -9.12 -0.10 3.10
C VAL A 164 -10.54 -0.23 2.57
N GLY A 165 -11.49 -0.70 3.40
CA GLY A 165 -12.89 -0.83 3.01
C GLY A 165 -13.51 0.49 2.57
N LYS A 166 -13.32 1.57 3.35
CA LYS A 166 -13.78 2.91 2.98
C LYS A 166 -13.06 3.42 1.72
N ALA A 167 -11.75 3.21 1.59
CA ALA A 167 -10.99 3.67 0.44
C ALA A 167 -11.37 2.99 -0.89
N LEU A 168 -11.92 1.77 -0.81
CA LEU A 168 -12.47 1.07 -1.98
C LEU A 168 -13.86 1.61 -2.37
N ASN A 169 -14.67 1.99 -1.38
CA ASN A 169 -16.03 2.50 -1.62
C ASN A 169 -16.03 3.99 -2.01
N GLU A 170 -15.14 4.79 -1.42
CA GLU A 170 -15.13 6.24 -1.53
C GLU A 170 -13.84 6.73 -2.22
N SER A 171 -13.95 7.15 -3.49
CA SER A 171 -12.79 7.60 -4.27
C SER A 171 -12.09 8.81 -3.65
N ASN A 172 -12.86 9.70 -3.00
CA ASN A 172 -12.35 10.92 -2.37
C ASN A 172 -11.46 10.61 -1.16
N PHE A 173 -11.73 9.51 -0.47
CA PHE A 173 -10.96 9.11 0.70
C PHE A 173 -9.70 8.33 0.35
N ARG A 174 -9.58 7.80 -0.87
CA ARG A 174 -8.49 6.92 -1.27
C ARG A 174 -7.10 7.53 -1.02
N TYR A 175 -6.91 8.80 -1.36
CA TYR A 175 -5.66 9.52 -1.11
C TYR A 175 -5.39 9.66 0.39
N SER A 176 -6.37 10.13 1.16
CA SER A 176 -6.28 10.27 2.63
C SER A 176 -6.02 8.94 3.32
N ALA A 177 -6.64 7.86 2.86
CA ALA A 177 -6.43 6.50 3.36
C ALA A 177 -4.99 6.04 3.14
N ALA A 178 -4.43 6.24 1.94
CA ALA A 178 -3.03 5.92 1.67
C ALA A 178 -2.07 6.75 2.54
N ARG A 179 -2.41 8.02 2.80
CA ARG A 179 -1.62 8.92 3.67
C ARG A 179 -1.66 8.46 5.13
N LEU A 180 -2.84 8.10 5.64
CA LEU A 180 -3.01 7.47 6.95
C LEU A 180 -2.18 6.17 7.04
N CYS A 181 -2.34 5.28 6.07
CA CYS A 181 -1.61 4.02 6.03
C CYS A 181 -0.10 4.23 6.08
N ASN A 182 0.44 5.22 5.36
CA ASN A 182 1.85 5.54 5.37
C ASN A 182 2.35 6.01 6.74
N ILE A 183 1.55 6.80 7.47
CA ILE A 183 1.92 7.31 8.79
C ILE A 183 1.81 6.20 9.85
N ILE A 184 0.73 5.42 9.82
CA ILE A 184 0.47 4.37 10.81
C ILE A 184 1.49 3.24 10.69
N GLN A 185 1.86 2.83 9.46
CA GLN A 185 2.80 1.72 9.28
C GLN A 185 4.20 2.01 9.84
N ASP A 186 4.60 3.28 9.88
CA ASP A 186 5.91 3.70 10.40
C ASP A 186 5.96 3.58 11.91
N GLN A 187 4.81 3.76 12.58
CA GLN A 187 4.67 3.70 14.04
C GLN A 187 4.24 2.31 14.52
N CYS A 188 3.51 1.55 13.69
CA CYS A 188 2.93 0.26 14.03
C CYS A 188 3.26 -0.81 12.97
N PRO A 189 4.32 -1.63 13.20
CA PRO A 189 4.68 -2.73 12.29
C PRO A 189 3.61 -3.82 12.15
N LEU A 190 2.75 -3.99 13.15
CA LEU A 190 1.59 -4.89 13.08
C LEU A 190 0.58 -4.41 12.04
N PHE A 191 0.30 -3.09 12.00
CA PHE A 191 -0.55 -2.50 10.97
C PHE A 191 0.02 -2.72 9.57
N ARG A 192 1.34 -2.50 9.40
CA ARG A 192 2.02 -2.76 8.12
C ARG A 192 1.80 -4.19 7.63
N THR A 193 1.93 -5.16 8.54
CA THR A 193 1.76 -6.58 8.22
C THR A 193 0.29 -6.90 7.88
N ALA A 194 -0.64 -6.36 8.67
CA ALA A 194 -2.08 -6.52 8.45
C ALA A 194 -2.51 -5.93 7.09
N LEU A 195 -2.06 -4.71 6.76
CA LEU A 195 -2.35 -4.04 5.50
C LEU A 195 -1.83 -4.84 4.30
N CYS A 196 -0.58 -5.32 4.35
CA CYS A 196 0.02 -6.11 3.29
C CYS A 196 -0.76 -7.41 3.02
N LEU A 197 -1.07 -8.17 4.08
CA LEU A 197 -1.82 -9.42 3.98
C LEU A 197 -3.25 -9.16 3.47
N LEU A 198 -3.87 -8.06 3.90
CA LEU A 198 -5.21 -7.67 3.46
C LEU A 198 -5.24 -7.35 1.96
N CYS A 199 -4.26 -6.58 1.47
CA CYS A 199 -4.13 -6.24 0.06
C CYS A 199 -3.90 -7.49 -0.80
N GLN A 200 -2.98 -8.38 -0.40
CA GLN A 200 -2.73 -9.67 -1.06
C GLN A 200 -4.02 -10.49 -1.18
N LYS A 201 -4.71 -10.70 -0.04
CA LYS A 201 -5.97 -11.45 0.00
C LYS A 201 -7.04 -10.85 -0.91
N LYS A 202 -7.14 -9.52 -0.98
CA LYS A 202 -8.12 -8.85 -1.85
C LYS A 202 -7.80 -9.04 -3.34
N VAL A 203 -6.52 -8.92 -3.74
CA VAL A 203 -6.11 -9.15 -5.13
C VAL A 203 -6.42 -10.59 -5.57
N GLU A 204 -6.18 -11.57 -4.70
CA GLU A 204 -6.45 -12.98 -4.99
C GLU A 204 -7.96 -13.30 -5.06
N ALA A 205 -8.78 -12.66 -4.23
CA ALA A 205 -10.19 -12.99 -4.09
C ALA A 205 -11.10 -12.21 -5.05
N GLU A 206 -10.94 -10.90 -5.12
CA GLU A 206 -11.82 -9.98 -5.84
C GLU A 206 -11.04 -8.73 -6.26
N ASN A 207 -10.39 -8.83 -7.43
CA ASN A 207 -9.66 -7.72 -7.99
C ASN A 207 -10.58 -6.84 -8.86
N ASP A 208 -10.82 -5.62 -8.41
CA ASP A 208 -11.62 -4.64 -9.12
C ASP A 208 -10.81 -3.37 -9.49
N CYS A 209 -11.48 -2.44 -10.17
CA CYS A 209 -10.91 -1.16 -10.56
C CYS A 209 -10.48 -0.33 -9.35
N ASN A 210 -11.26 -0.35 -8.27
CA ASN A 210 -11.05 0.47 -7.09
C ASN A 210 -9.85 -0.02 -6.28
N LEU A 211 -9.67 -1.33 -6.18
CA LEU A 211 -8.51 -1.97 -5.60
C LEU A 211 -7.25 -1.64 -6.39
N SER A 212 -7.31 -1.74 -7.72
CA SER A 212 -6.18 -1.38 -8.59
C SER A 212 -5.71 0.06 -8.33
N LEU A 213 -6.66 0.99 -8.22
CA LEU A 213 -6.36 2.40 -7.94
C LEU A 213 -5.86 2.62 -6.51
N LEU A 214 -6.43 1.93 -5.51
CA LEU A 214 -5.95 2.02 -4.13
C LEU A 214 -4.53 1.47 -4.00
N LEU A 215 -4.22 0.33 -4.61
CA LEU A 215 -2.87 -0.23 -4.60
C LEU A 215 -1.85 0.72 -5.25
N ALA A 216 -2.26 1.42 -6.31
CA ALA A 216 -1.44 2.42 -6.96
C ALA A 216 -1.12 3.60 -6.02
N GLU A 217 -2.13 4.12 -5.33
CA GLU A 217 -1.95 5.18 -4.32
C GLU A 217 -1.06 4.71 -3.17
N LEU A 218 -1.28 3.49 -2.67
CA LEU A 218 -0.44 2.90 -1.64
C LEU A 218 1.01 2.74 -2.12
N TYR A 219 1.22 2.29 -3.35
CA TYR A 219 2.56 2.15 -3.91
C TYR A 219 3.30 3.49 -4.04
N VAL A 220 2.61 4.58 -4.38
CA VAL A 220 3.22 5.92 -4.46
C VAL A 220 3.55 6.46 -3.07
N GLN A 221 2.69 6.23 -2.09
CA GLN A 221 2.84 6.85 -0.77
C GLN A 221 3.70 6.05 0.21
N LEU A 222 3.72 4.72 0.11
CA LEU A 222 4.42 3.85 1.06
C LEU A 222 5.83 3.50 0.57
N SER A 223 6.80 3.50 1.48
CA SER A 223 8.22 3.22 1.19
C SER A 223 8.58 1.76 0.83
N TYR A 224 7.59 0.88 0.64
CA TYR A 224 7.78 -0.57 0.42
C TYR A 224 7.51 -0.97 -1.03
N ASP A 225 8.23 -0.33 -1.94
CA ASP A 225 8.02 -0.39 -3.38
C ASP A 225 7.99 -1.81 -3.95
N ASN A 226 8.76 -2.75 -3.39
CA ASN A 226 8.85 -4.10 -3.97
C ASN A 226 7.55 -4.91 -3.77
N ILE A 227 6.92 -4.80 -2.60
CA ILE A 227 5.73 -5.59 -2.28
C ILE A 227 4.51 -4.99 -2.99
N TYR A 228 4.28 -3.70 -2.80
CA TYR A 228 3.15 -3.02 -3.43
C TYR A 228 3.33 -2.94 -4.95
N GLY A 229 4.57 -2.81 -5.45
CA GLY A 229 4.84 -2.84 -6.88
C GLY A 229 4.47 -4.17 -7.54
N SER A 230 4.75 -5.30 -6.88
CA SER A 230 4.29 -6.61 -7.38
C SER A 230 2.76 -6.73 -7.36
N LEU A 231 2.10 -6.23 -6.31
CA LEU A 231 0.65 -6.26 -6.19
C LEU A 231 -0.04 -5.38 -7.24
N VAL A 232 0.50 -4.20 -7.52
CA VAL A 232 -0.02 -3.31 -8.57
C VAL A 232 0.09 -3.98 -9.94
N ILE A 233 1.22 -4.62 -10.24
CA ILE A 233 1.39 -5.34 -11.51
C ILE A 233 0.37 -6.48 -11.63
N GLU A 234 0.25 -7.32 -10.60
CA GLU A 234 -0.71 -8.44 -10.59
C GLU A 234 -2.17 -7.94 -10.74
N SER A 235 -2.52 -6.88 -10.01
CA SER A 235 -3.82 -6.24 -10.09
C SER A 235 -4.09 -5.64 -11.48
N LEU A 236 -3.10 -4.99 -12.11
CA LEU A 236 -3.22 -4.48 -13.48
C LEU A 236 -3.44 -5.59 -14.50
N GLU A 237 -2.72 -6.70 -14.39
CA GLU A 237 -2.91 -7.84 -15.27
C GLU A 237 -4.30 -8.45 -15.16
N SER A 238 -4.81 -8.59 -13.93
CA SER A 238 -6.14 -9.11 -13.66
C SER A 238 -7.25 -8.16 -14.14
N THR A 239 -7.11 -6.86 -13.88
CA THR A 239 -8.06 -5.82 -14.34
C THR A 239 -8.11 -5.74 -15.86
N LEU A 240 -6.99 -5.91 -16.56
CA LEU A 240 -6.94 -5.95 -18.02
C LEU A 240 -7.67 -7.16 -18.63
N LEU A 241 -7.81 -8.27 -17.90
CA LEU A 241 -8.54 -9.45 -18.39
C LEU A 241 -10.05 -9.19 -18.52
N CYS A 242 -10.62 -8.28 -17.73
CA CYS A 242 -12.03 -7.93 -17.81
C CYS A 242 -12.36 -7.21 -19.12
N GLY A 243 -11.45 -6.34 -19.59
CA GLY A 243 -11.53 -5.68 -20.89
C GLY A 243 -12.69 -4.67 -21.04
N ASP A 244 -13.42 -4.37 -19.96
CA ASP A 244 -14.47 -3.36 -19.95
C ASP A 244 -13.89 -1.95 -19.89
N GLY A 245 -14.68 -0.97 -20.32
CA GLY A 245 -14.18 0.40 -20.46
C GLY A 245 -13.74 1.05 -19.15
N ASN A 246 -14.35 0.68 -18.01
CA ASN A 246 -13.99 1.21 -16.70
C ASN A 246 -12.67 0.60 -16.23
N SER A 247 -12.46 -0.71 -16.40
CA SER A 247 -11.18 -1.36 -16.12
C SER A 247 -10.04 -0.78 -16.93
N ILE A 248 -10.23 -0.55 -18.23
CA ILE A 248 -9.19 0.07 -19.06
C ILE A 248 -8.90 1.51 -18.62
N LYS A 249 -9.93 2.27 -18.24
CA LYS A 249 -9.75 3.60 -17.66
C LYS A 249 -8.95 3.56 -16.36
N ALA A 250 -9.28 2.64 -15.45
CA ALA A 250 -8.57 2.45 -14.19
C ALA A 250 -7.12 2.06 -14.43
N VAL A 251 -6.85 1.11 -15.33
CA VAL A 251 -5.49 0.71 -15.73
C VAL A 251 -4.69 1.91 -16.25
N CYS A 252 -5.29 2.73 -17.13
CA CYS A 252 -4.63 3.94 -17.63
C CYS A 252 -4.33 4.95 -16.51
N GLN A 253 -5.23 5.13 -15.55
CA GLN A 253 -5.03 5.99 -14.39
C GLN A 253 -3.90 5.48 -13.49
N VAL A 254 -3.91 4.18 -13.17
CA VAL A 254 -2.84 3.53 -12.40
C VAL A 254 -1.49 3.69 -13.09
N LEU A 255 -1.42 3.47 -14.41
CA LEU A 255 -0.19 3.63 -15.18
C LEU A 255 0.30 5.08 -15.18
N LYS A 256 -0.59 6.08 -15.26
CA LYS A 256 -0.19 7.49 -15.14
C LYS A 256 0.43 7.80 -13.78
N LEU A 257 -0.12 7.21 -12.72
CA LEU A 257 0.32 7.44 -11.35
C LEU A 257 1.63 6.71 -11.01
N THR A 258 1.81 5.48 -11.52
CA THR A 258 2.86 4.55 -11.05
C THR A 258 3.83 4.11 -12.14
N GLY A 259 3.54 4.40 -13.41
CA GLY A 259 4.19 3.76 -14.55
C GLY A 259 5.69 4.01 -14.64
N ALA A 260 6.16 5.22 -14.31
CA ALA A 260 7.58 5.53 -14.30
C ALA A 260 8.35 4.69 -13.26
N SER A 261 7.86 4.68 -12.02
CA SER A 261 8.48 3.96 -10.90
C SER A 261 8.42 2.44 -11.09
N LEU A 262 7.32 1.93 -11.65
CA LEU A 262 7.19 0.51 -11.97
C LEU A 262 8.09 0.10 -13.14
N GLU A 263 8.19 0.91 -14.20
CA GLU A 263 9.03 0.59 -15.36
C GLU A 263 10.52 0.58 -14.99
N ALA A 264 10.95 1.46 -14.08
CA ALA A 264 12.33 1.47 -13.57
C ALA A 264 12.72 0.17 -12.85
N ARG A 265 11.75 -0.50 -12.19
CA ARG A 265 11.99 -1.72 -11.39
C ARG A 265 11.66 -3.01 -12.14
N ASN A 266 10.61 -2.99 -12.97
CA ASN A 266 10.10 -4.16 -13.68
C ASN A 266 9.62 -3.80 -15.09
N LYS A 267 10.59 -3.47 -15.95
CA LYS A 267 10.34 -3.09 -17.35
C LYS A 267 9.64 -4.19 -18.15
N GLU A 268 9.95 -5.46 -17.90
CA GLU A 268 9.37 -6.59 -18.63
C GLU A 268 7.88 -6.76 -18.33
N ALA A 269 7.46 -6.64 -17.06
CA ALA A 269 6.04 -6.70 -16.71
C ALA A 269 5.27 -5.51 -17.29
N ILE A 270 5.82 -4.29 -17.20
CA ILE A 270 5.19 -3.11 -17.81
C ILE A 270 5.08 -3.27 -19.33
N ASN A 271 6.10 -3.81 -20.01
CA ASN A 271 6.01 -4.15 -21.44
C ASN A 271 4.81 -5.07 -21.74
N ALA A 272 4.62 -6.14 -20.96
CA ALA A 272 3.52 -7.07 -21.14
C ALA A 272 2.15 -6.39 -20.95
N ILE A 273 2.01 -5.53 -19.94
CA ILE A 273 0.79 -4.73 -19.67
C ILE A 273 0.48 -3.82 -20.87
N PHE A 274 1.47 -3.11 -21.41
CA PHE A 274 1.28 -2.24 -22.57
C PHE A 274 0.93 -3.01 -23.85
N MET A 275 1.51 -4.20 -24.07
CA MET A 275 1.14 -5.06 -25.21
C MET A 275 -0.34 -5.49 -25.12
N LYS A 276 -0.80 -5.87 -23.92
CA LYS A 276 -2.22 -6.19 -23.65
C LYS A 276 -3.11 -4.96 -23.86
N LEU A 277 -2.69 -3.78 -23.38
CA LEU A 277 -3.43 -2.53 -23.53
C LEU A 277 -3.62 -2.13 -25.01
N ILE A 278 -2.58 -2.28 -25.83
CA ILE A 278 -2.65 -2.05 -27.28
C ILE A 278 -3.59 -3.05 -27.96
N ALA A 279 -3.56 -4.32 -27.57
CA ALA A 279 -4.45 -5.34 -28.13
C ALA A 279 -5.93 -5.04 -27.86
N VAL A 280 -6.26 -4.51 -26.68
CA VAL A 280 -7.63 -4.14 -26.31
C VAL A 280 -8.04 -2.80 -26.91
N LYS A 281 -7.11 -1.94 -27.32
CA LYS A 281 -7.39 -0.59 -27.83
C LYS A 281 -8.49 -0.56 -28.90
N GLU A 282 -8.43 -1.44 -29.89
CA GLU A 282 -9.35 -1.34 -31.04
C GLU A 282 -10.81 -1.65 -30.72
N SER A 283 -11.07 -2.45 -29.68
CA SER A 283 -12.42 -2.79 -29.24
C SER A 283 -13.09 -1.73 -28.37
N GLN A 284 -12.38 -0.67 -27.98
CA GLN A 284 -12.87 0.35 -27.06
C GLN A 284 -13.51 1.56 -27.77
N ILE A 285 -14.28 2.35 -27.02
CA ILE A 285 -14.84 3.62 -27.49
C ILE A 285 -13.75 4.70 -27.66
N LEU A 286 -14.04 5.74 -28.46
CA LEU A 286 -13.06 6.78 -28.82
C LEU A 286 -12.43 7.49 -27.61
N SER A 287 -13.21 7.79 -26.56
CA SER A 287 -12.69 8.45 -25.35
C SER A 287 -11.64 7.60 -24.62
N ILE A 288 -11.83 6.27 -24.59
CA ILE A 288 -10.89 5.32 -24.00
C ILE A 288 -9.68 5.13 -24.92
N LYS A 289 -9.88 5.09 -26.24
CA LYS A 289 -8.76 5.08 -27.20
C LYS A 289 -7.84 6.29 -27.00
N ASN A 290 -8.41 7.48 -26.83
CA ASN A 290 -7.64 8.70 -26.54
C ASN A 290 -6.90 8.62 -25.20
N LEU A 291 -7.50 7.97 -24.19
CA LEU A 291 -6.85 7.76 -22.90
C LEU A 291 -5.66 6.79 -23.02
N ILE A 292 -5.81 5.69 -23.77
CA ILE A 292 -4.73 4.74 -24.07
C ILE A 292 -3.61 5.46 -24.82
N ASP A 293 -3.94 6.25 -25.84
CA ASP A 293 -2.95 7.03 -26.60
C ASP A 293 -2.23 8.05 -25.72
N SER A 294 -2.92 8.69 -24.77
CA SER A 294 -2.30 9.56 -23.78
C SER A 294 -1.27 8.82 -22.93
N VAL A 295 -1.55 7.59 -22.49
CA VAL A 295 -0.60 6.80 -21.68
C VAL A 295 0.57 6.28 -22.53
N LEU A 296 0.32 5.89 -23.79
CA LEU A 296 1.36 5.50 -24.73
C LEU A 296 2.32 6.66 -25.03
N ASN A 297 1.77 7.85 -25.26
CA ASN A 297 2.56 9.07 -25.47
C ASN A 297 3.33 9.48 -24.21
N LEU A 298 2.74 9.31 -23.03
CA LEU A 298 3.42 9.57 -21.77
C LEU A 298 4.64 8.65 -21.63
N ARG A 299 4.47 7.35 -21.89
CA ARG A 299 5.58 6.39 -21.87
C ARG A 299 6.65 6.67 -22.92
N SER A 300 6.27 7.01 -24.16
CA SER A 300 7.24 7.34 -25.21
C SER A 300 8.01 8.63 -24.91
N SER A 301 7.41 9.54 -24.13
CA SER A 301 8.03 10.78 -23.64
C SER A 301 8.73 10.58 -22.28
N ASN A 302 9.16 9.34 -21.98
CA ASN A 302 9.84 8.99 -20.72
C ASN A 302 9.07 9.45 -19.46
N TRP A 303 7.76 9.28 -19.46
CA TRP A 303 6.85 9.68 -18.37
C TRP A 303 6.88 11.17 -18.03
N GLY A 304 7.34 12.02 -18.94
CA GLY A 304 7.52 13.46 -18.68
C GLY A 304 8.77 13.79 -17.87
N GLN A 305 9.65 12.80 -17.62
CA GLN A 305 10.93 13.03 -16.97
C GLN A 305 11.90 13.65 -17.99
N ILE A 306 12.23 14.92 -17.76
CA ILE A 306 13.33 15.59 -18.47
C ILE A 306 14.62 14.90 -18.01
N GLU A 307 15.39 14.33 -18.94
CA GLU A 307 16.70 13.77 -18.63
C GLU A 307 17.65 14.91 -18.20
N ASN A 308 17.66 15.20 -16.90
CA ASN A 308 18.75 15.95 -16.29
C ASN A 308 19.97 15.03 -16.26
N ASN A 309 20.65 14.92 -17.40
CA ASN A 309 22.02 14.42 -17.50
C ASN A 309 22.95 15.42 -16.80
N ILE A 310 22.84 15.52 -15.48
CA ILE A 310 23.87 16.10 -14.62
C ILE A 310 24.48 14.91 -13.90
N ASN A 311 25.70 14.58 -14.30
CA ASN A 311 26.60 13.73 -13.55
C ASN A 311 26.73 14.29 -12.13
N VAL A 312 25.89 13.85 -11.20
CA VAL A 312 26.09 14.10 -9.77
C VAL A 312 27.19 13.14 -9.32
N THR A 313 28.43 13.49 -9.66
CA THR A 313 29.57 13.08 -8.86
C THR A 313 29.32 13.55 -7.43
N ASN A 314 29.29 12.60 -6.51
CA ASN A 314 29.31 12.77 -5.07
C ASN A 314 30.09 14.03 -4.65
N ASN A 315 29.37 15.10 -4.29
CA ASN A 315 29.83 16.16 -3.40
C ASN A 315 28.59 16.86 -2.83
N ARG A 316 27.90 16.15 -1.93
CA ARG A 316 27.07 16.81 -0.93
C ARG A 316 28.01 17.63 -0.04
N TYR A 317 27.62 18.89 0.17
CA TYR A 317 28.27 19.91 1.01
C TYR A 317 29.48 20.61 0.38
N GLN A 318 29.23 21.65 -0.41
CA GLN A 318 29.53 23.04 -0.02
C GLN A 318 29.20 24.01 -1.16
N ASN A 319 28.46 25.06 -0.81
CA ASN A 319 28.33 26.33 -1.51
C ASN A 319 27.81 26.31 -2.95
N GLN A 320 26.51 26.55 -3.10
CA GLN A 320 26.00 27.48 -4.11
C GLN A 320 24.68 28.08 -3.60
N GLU A 321 24.56 29.39 -3.79
CA GLU A 321 23.48 30.24 -3.30
C GLU A 321 22.10 29.71 -3.70
N SER A 322 21.19 29.79 -2.74
CA SER A 322 19.84 29.27 -2.77
C SER A 322 19.05 29.77 -4.00
N GLN A 323 18.92 28.94 -5.03
CA GLN A 323 17.69 28.96 -5.81
C GLN A 323 16.65 28.18 -5.00
N VAL A 324 15.82 28.93 -4.29
CA VAL A 324 14.64 28.40 -3.62
C VAL A 324 13.70 27.90 -4.72
N PHE A 325 13.72 26.59 -4.97
CA PHE A 325 12.65 25.94 -5.71
C PHE A 325 11.37 26.11 -4.87
N HIS A 326 10.51 27.05 -5.24
CA HIS A 326 9.17 27.15 -4.70
C HIS A 326 8.29 26.11 -5.39
N ASP A 327 7.92 25.05 -4.67
CA ASP A 327 6.98 24.00 -5.09
C ASP A 327 5.51 24.47 -4.95
N GLY A 328 5.26 25.77 -5.21
CA GLY A 328 3.97 26.44 -5.03
C GLY A 328 3.43 27.01 -6.35
N PRO A 329 2.15 27.41 -6.39
CA PRO A 329 1.57 28.03 -7.58
C PRO A 329 2.31 29.33 -7.94
N ILE A 330 2.71 29.46 -9.20
CA ILE A 330 3.28 30.68 -9.77
C ILE A 330 2.13 31.60 -10.18
N PHE A 331 2.09 32.80 -9.62
CA PHE A 331 1.06 33.80 -9.93
C PHE A 331 1.58 34.78 -10.97
N TYR A 332 0.75 35.09 -11.97
CA TYR A 332 1.06 36.04 -13.04
C TYR A 332 0.27 37.32 -12.85
N GLY A 333 0.93 38.45 -13.05
CA GLY A 333 0.30 39.75 -13.11
C GLY A 333 -0.55 39.94 -14.37
N PRO A 334 -1.37 41.00 -14.43
CA PRO A 334 -2.15 41.35 -15.63
C PRO A 334 -1.28 41.72 -16.85
N ASP A 335 0.01 41.98 -16.62
CA ASP A 335 1.04 42.15 -17.65
C ASP A 335 1.62 40.82 -18.17
N GLY A 336 1.22 39.69 -17.58
CA GLY A 336 1.67 38.34 -17.97
C GLY A 336 3.05 37.97 -17.46
N HIS A 337 3.64 38.77 -16.56
CA HIS A 337 4.89 38.45 -15.88
C HIS A 337 4.64 37.77 -14.54
N GLU A 338 5.57 36.93 -14.11
CA GLU A 338 5.53 36.31 -12.78
C GLU A 338 5.57 37.43 -11.73
N LEU A 339 4.65 37.38 -10.77
CA LEU A 339 4.62 38.36 -9.68
C LEU A 339 5.92 38.29 -8.90
N SER A 340 6.54 39.45 -8.72
CA SER A 340 7.71 39.58 -7.85
C SER A 340 7.37 39.26 -6.40
N GLU A 341 8.38 38.94 -5.59
CA GLU A 341 8.20 38.65 -4.17
C GLU A 341 7.59 39.87 -3.45
N GLU A 342 7.97 41.09 -3.85
CA GLU A 342 7.42 42.33 -3.35
C GLU A 342 5.94 42.53 -3.73
N GLU A 343 5.53 42.15 -4.94
CA GLU A 343 4.12 42.21 -5.38
C GLU A 343 3.27 41.16 -4.69
N CYS A 344 3.80 39.94 -4.50
CA CYS A 344 3.15 38.89 -3.74
C CYS A 344 2.93 39.33 -2.29
N GLN A 345 3.95 39.95 -1.68
CA GLN A 345 3.86 40.48 -0.32
C GLN A 345 2.86 41.64 -0.21
N PHE A 346 2.85 42.56 -1.20
CA PHE A 346 1.89 43.66 -1.27
C PHE A 346 0.44 43.15 -1.38
N LEU A 347 0.19 42.13 -2.20
CA LEU A 347 -1.13 41.52 -2.34
C LEU A 347 -1.57 40.83 -1.05
N ASN A 348 -0.67 40.09 -0.41
CA ASN A 348 -0.98 39.42 0.85
C ASN A 348 -1.30 40.43 1.96
N GLU A 349 -0.53 41.51 2.07
CA GLU A 349 -0.75 42.56 3.09
C GLU A 349 -2.04 43.36 2.86
N ASN A 350 -2.46 43.59 1.60
CA ASN A 350 -3.62 44.43 1.29
C ASN A 350 -4.92 43.66 0.98
N CYS A 351 -4.85 42.41 0.53
CA CYS A 351 -6.03 41.60 0.23
C CYS A 351 -6.47 40.72 1.41
N SER A 352 -5.57 40.35 2.34
CA SER A 352 -5.98 39.58 3.53
C SER A 352 -6.88 40.38 4.48
N SER A 353 -6.90 41.71 4.40
CA SER A 353 -7.79 42.55 5.22
C SER A 353 -9.24 42.62 4.70
N GLN A 354 -9.52 42.09 3.51
CA GLN A 354 -10.87 42.01 2.95
C GLN A 354 -11.53 40.63 3.13
N SER A 355 -10.85 39.66 3.73
CA SER A 355 -11.42 38.31 3.94
C SER A 355 -12.50 38.24 5.00
N GLU A 356 -12.68 39.27 5.84
CA GLU A 356 -13.77 39.33 6.84
C GLU A 356 -15.13 39.72 6.25
N ILE A 357 -15.21 40.08 4.96
CA ILE A 357 -16.49 40.48 4.31
C ILE A 357 -17.06 39.36 3.39
N LEU A 358 -16.29 38.30 3.11
CA LEU A 358 -16.74 37.20 2.24
C LEU A 358 -17.22 35.94 3.00
N SER A 359 -17.35 36.02 4.33
CA SER A 359 -17.74 34.88 5.17
C SER A 359 -19.26 34.62 5.26
N ASP A 360 -20.10 35.39 4.56
CA ASP A 360 -21.58 35.33 4.72
C ASP A 360 -22.38 35.26 3.38
N CYS A 361 -21.78 34.81 2.26
CA CYS A 361 -22.50 34.77 0.96
C CYS A 361 -22.54 33.41 0.23
N TYR A 362 -22.37 32.29 0.93
CA TYR A 362 -22.55 30.95 0.34
C TYR A 362 -23.86 30.28 0.78
N ASP A 363 -24.95 31.02 0.73
CA ASP A 363 -26.30 30.47 0.74
C ASP A 363 -27.09 31.14 -0.40
N ASP A 364 -27.70 30.33 -1.25
CA ASP A 364 -28.67 30.73 -2.29
C ASP A 364 -28.17 31.10 -3.70
N TYR A 365 -27.51 30.17 -4.40
CA TYR A 365 -27.58 30.13 -5.89
C TYR A 365 -28.56 29.05 -6.35
N ALA A 366 -29.79 29.10 -5.82
CA ALA A 366 -30.94 28.54 -6.51
C ALA A 366 -31.49 29.59 -7.49
N SER A 367 -31.17 29.44 -8.78
CA SER A 367 -31.95 30.02 -9.90
C SER A 367 -32.12 31.54 -9.92
N GLU A 368 -31.03 32.31 -10.09
CA GLU A 368 -31.14 33.63 -10.71
C GLU A 368 -30.70 33.54 -12.17
N LEU A 369 -31.70 33.56 -13.05
CA LEU A 369 -31.55 33.77 -14.47
C LEU A 369 -30.84 35.11 -14.69
N ASP A 370 -29.70 35.06 -15.38
CA ASP A 370 -28.98 36.24 -15.87
C ASP A 370 -29.95 37.18 -16.63
N PRO A 371 -30.24 38.39 -16.11
CA PRO A 371 -31.18 39.31 -16.74
C PRO A 371 -30.62 40.03 -17.97
N GLU A 372 -29.40 39.72 -18.42
CA GLU A 372 -28.71 40.47 -19.47
C GLU A 372 -28.44 39.67 -20.75
N MET A 373 -29.31 38.70 -21.08
CA MET A 373 -29.36 38.17 -22.44
C MET A 373 -30.17 39.11 -23.34
N ASP A 374 -29.48 40.06 -23.98
CA ASP A 374 -30.10 40.94 -24.96
C ASP A 374 -30.50 40.18 -26.26
N GLU A 375 -31.45 40.75 -26.99
CA GLU A 375 -32.03 40.15 -28.20
C GLU A 375 -30.97 39.93 -29.31
N GLU A 376 -29.89 40.72 -29.28
CA GLU A 376 -28.76 40.60 -30.19
C GLU A 376 -27.92 39.35 -29.89
N MET A 377 -27.59 39.11 -28.62
CA MET A 377 -26.81 37.94 -28.19
C MET A 377 -27.58 36.64 -28.41
N GLN A 378 -28.90 36.66 -28.22
CA GLN A 378 -29.75 35.49 -28.47
C GLN A 378 -29.84 35.16 -29.97
N ALA A 379 -29.91 36.18 -30.84
CA ALA A 379 -29.86 35.99 -32.29
C ALA A 379 -28.50 35.46 -32.79
N ALA A 380 -27.40 35.92 -32.20
CA ALA A 380 -26.06 35.45 -32.53
C ALA A 380 -25.88 33.96 -32.17
N TYR A 381 -26.40 33.53 -31.00
CA TYR A 381 -26.36 32.14 -30.58
C TYR A 381 -27.19 31.22 -31.51
N ASP A 382 -28.39 31.64 -31.89
CA ASP A 382 -29.22 30.90 -32.85
C ASP A 382 -28.55 30.78 -34.23
N GLN A 383 -27.85 31.81 -34.67
CA GLN A 383 -27.09 31.78 -35.92
C GLN A 383 -25.92 30.80 -35.84
N PHE A 384 -25.21 30.74 -34.72
CA PHE A 384 -24.14 29.78 -34.47
C PHE A 384 -24.65 28.33 -34.55
N LEU A 385 -25.77 28.02 -33.90
CA LEU A 385 -26.37 26.67 -33.95
C LEU A 385 -26.80 26.25 -35.36
N ARG A 386 -27.19 27.21 -36.21
CA ARG A 386 -27.54 26.94 -37.62
C ARG A 386 -26.33 26.70 -38.51
N LEU A 387 -25.17 27.26 -38.18
CA LEU A 387 -23.91 27.04 -38.91
C LEU A 387 -23.24 25.70 -38.56
N GLY A 388 -23.60 25.10 -37.41
CA GLY A 388 -23.09 23.81 -36.95
C GLY A 388 -23.82 22.57 -37.50
N LYS A 389 -24.56 22.67 -38.61
CA LYS A 389 -25.19 21.52 -39.29
C LYS A 389 -24.69 21.34 -40.72
#